data_AF-A0A9P8BYF4-F1
#
_entry.id   AF-A0A9P8BYF4-F1
#
_cell.length_a   1.000
_cell.length_b   1.000
_cell.length_c   1.000
_cell.angle_alpha   90.00
_cell.angle_beta   90.00
_cell.angle_gamma   90.00
#
_symmetry.space_group_name_H-M   'P 1'
#
loop_
_entity.id
_entity.type
_entity.pdbx_description
1 polymer ?
#
loop_
_entity_poly.entity_id
_entity_poly.type
_entity_poly.pdbx_seq_one_letter_code
_entity_poly.pdbx_strand_id
1 'polypeptide(L)' 'MKRYVAELQRIAFEKSSNMFTQDQLYNTFQGMQLRGITGGFMAFLDTLNHQNFLLKKGPRTYQLSVVM' A
#
# COMPACT_ATOMS: atom_id res chain seq x y z
N MET A 1 -5.42 -5.80 6.09
CA MET A 1 -3.98 -5.47 5.92
C MET A 1 -3.23 -6.48 5.06
N LYS A 2 -3.03 -7.73 5.48
CA LYS A 2 -2.33 -8.76 4.68
C LYS A 2 -2.84 -8.90 3.23
N ARG A 3 -4.18 -8.92 3.06
CA ARG A 3 -4.81 -8.95 1.72
C ARG A 3 -4.40 -7.78 0.82
N TYR A 4 -4.30 -6.58 1.39
CA TYR A 4 -3.92 -5.38 0.66
C TYR A 4 -2.45 -5.43 0.23
N VAL A 5 -1.56 -5.86 1.12
CA VAL A 5 -0.14 -6.05 0.79
C VAL A 5 0.03 -7.10 -0.31
N ALA A 6 -0.70 -8.21 -0.24
CA ALA A 6 -0.67 -9.25 -1.29
C ALA A 6 -1.14 -8.72 -2.65
N GLU A 7 -2.18 -7.88 -2.68
CA GLU A 7 -2.64 -7.24 -3.92
C GLU A 7 -1.60 -6.26 -4.47
N LEU A 8 -0.92 -5.49 -3.61
CA LEU A 8 0.19 -4.65 -4.04
C LEU A 8 1.37 -5.48 -4.57
N GLN A 9 1.66 -6.63 -3.98
CA GLN A 9 2.69 -7.56 -4.49
C GLN A 9 2.32 -8.07 -5.89
N ARG A 10 1.06 -8.43 -6.12
CA ARG A 10 0.56 -8.83 -7.44
C ARG A 10 0.75 -7.71 -8.47
N ILE A 11 0.33 -6.49 -8.15
CA ILE A 11 0.48 -5.32 -9.04
C ILE A 11 1.96 -5.00 -9.28
N ALA A 12 2.81 -5.12 -8.25
CA ALA A 12 4.23 -4.87 -8.37
C ALA A 12 4.93 -5.88 -9.30
N PHE A 13 4.53 -7.15 -9.21
CA PHE A 13 5.00 -8.21 -10.10
C PHE A 13 4.59 -7.94 -11.55
N GLU A 14 3.31 -7.60 -11.79
CA GLU A 14 2.80 -7.28 -13.13
C GLU A 14 3.47 -6.06 -13.77
N LYS A 15 3.83 -5.06 -12.96
CA LYS A 15 4.48 -3.82 -13.43
C LYS A 15 6.01 -3.87 -13.38
N SER A 16 6.59 -4.96 -12.87
CA SER A 16 8.02 -5.07 -12.54
C SER A 16 8.55 -3.86 -11.75
N SER A 17 7.74 -3.34 -10.82
CA SER A 17 8.05 -2.15 -10.03
C SER A 17 7.40 -2.21 -8.66
N ASN A 18 8.20 -2.00 -7.62
CA ASN A 18 7.74 -1.92 -6.24
C ASN A 18 7.38 -0.48 -5.84
N MET A 19 7.34 0.46 -6.78
CA MET A 19 7.03 1.87 -6.50
C MET A 19 5.56 2.17 -6.80
N PHE A 20 4.91 2.84 -5.85
CA PHE A 20 3.52 3.22 -5.92
C PHE A 20 3.33 4.70 -5.61
N THR A 21 2.46 5.37 -6.38
CA THR A 21 1.97 6.70 -5.99
C THR A 21 0.86 6.58 -4.94
N GLN A 22 0.66 7.63 -4.17
CA GLN A 22 -0.44 7.70 -3.21
C GLN A 22 -1.81 7.46 -3.88
N ASP A 23 -1.99 7.98 -5.09
CA ASP A 23 -3.24 7.81 -5.86
C ASP A 23 -3.44 6.35 -6.28
N GLN A 24 -2.38 5.65 -6.69
CA GLN A 24 -2.45 4.21 -7.00
C GLN A 24 -2.85 3.41 -5.76
N LEU A 25 -2.24 3.70 -4.62
CA LEU A 25 -2.58 3.07 -3.34
C LEU A 25 -4.04 3.36 -2.96
N TYR A 26 -4.51 4.60 -3.14
CA TYR A 26 -5.89 4.97 -2.85
C TYR A 26 -6.88 4.21 -3.74
N ASN A 27 -6.60 4.13 -5.04
CA ASN A 27 -7.45 3.40 -5.99
C ASN A 27 -7.52 1.90 -5.65
N THR A 28 -6.39 1.28 -5.31
CA THR A 28 -6.36 -0.12 -4.83
C THR A 28 -7.15 -0.26 -3.53
N PHE A 29 -7.01 0.69 -2.58
CA PHE A 29 -7.70 0.66 -1.30
C PHE A 29 -9.23 0.73 -1.47
N GLN A 30 -9.71 1.62 -2.33
CA GLN A 30 -11.14 1.76 -2.65
C GLN A 30 -11.69 0.52 -3.35
N GLY A 31 -10.95 -0.02 -4.33
CA GLY A 31 -11.37 -1.21 -5.08
C GLY A 31 -11.51 -2.46 -4.22
N MET A 32 -10.73 -2.57 -3.14
CA MET A 32 -10.76 -3.75 -2.25
C MET A 32 -11.85 -3.72 -1.17
N GLN A 33 -12.56 -2.59 -0.99
CA GLN A 33 -13.62 -2.42 0.02
C GLN A 33 -13.24 -3.02 1.40
N LEU A 34 -12.02 -2.71 1.87
CA LEU A 34 -11.47 -3.32 3.08
C LEU A 34 -12.34 -2.97 4.31
N ARG A 35 -12.96 -3.99 4.91
CA ARG A 35 -13.74 -3.84 6.14
C ARG A 35 -12.82 -3.73 7.37
N GLY A 36 -13.21 -2.90 8.34
CA GLY A 36 -12.51 -2.79 9.63
C GLY A 36 -11.28 -1.88 9.63
N ILE A 37 -11.12 -1.01 8.63
CA ILE A 37 -10.10 0.04 8.64
C ILE A 37 -10.67 1.26 9.37
N THR A 38 -10.17 1.55 10.57
CA THR A 38 -10.49 2.75 11.34
C THR A 38 -9.53 3.88 10.99
N GLY A 39 -10.00 5.12 10.93
CA GLY A 39 -9.16 6.29 10.62
C GLY A 39 -8.92 6.57 9.13
N GLY A 40 -9.54 5.80 8.23
CA GLY A 40 -9.50 6.05 6.78
C GLY A 40 -8.16 5.71 6.11
N PHE A 41 -7.98 6.16 4.88
CA PHE A 41 -6.86 5.78 4.02
C PHE A 41 -5.49 6.25 4.55
N MET A 42 -5.39 7.49 5.05
CA MET A 42 -4.10 8.04 5.50
C MET A 42 -3.60 7.31 6.76
N ALA A 43 -4.46 7.08 7.75
CA ALA A 43 -4.10 6.30 8.94
C ALA A 43 -3.70 4.86 8.58
N PHE A 44 -4.35 4.28 7.56
CA PHE A 44 -3.98 2.97 7.05
C PHE A 44 -2.59 2.97 6.39
N LEU A 45 -2.25 3.98 5.56
CA LEU A 45 -0.92 4.12 4.99
C LEU A 45 0.15 4.32 6.05
N ASP A 46 -0.12 5.16 7.05
CA ASP A 46 0.81 5.36 8.16
C ASP A 46 1.04 4.05 8.91
N THR A 47 0.00 3.23 9.10
CA THR A 47 0.14 1.92 9.73
C THR A 47 1.04 0.99 8.91
N LEU A 48 0.86 0.94 7.58
CA LEU A 48 1.72 0.14 6.69
C LEU A 48 3.16 0.64 6.67
N ASN A 49 3.37 1.94 6.82
CA ASN A 49 4.69 2.54 6.90
C ASN A 49 5.39 2.22 8.23
N HIS A 50 4.69 2.35 9.36
CA HIS A 50 5.23 1.95 10.66
C HIS A 50 5.57 0.45 10.74
N GLN A 51 4.81 -0.40 10.04
CA GLN A 51 5.06 -1.84 9.98
C GLN A 51 6.06 -2.25 8.89
N ASN A 52 6.72 -1.28 8.23
CA ASN A 52 7.69 -1.52 7.16
C ASN A 52 7.13 -2.29 5.95
N PHE A 53 5.80 -2.30 5.72
CA PHE A 53 5.20 -2.85 4.50
C PHE A 53 5.26 -1.86 3.34
N LEU A 54 5.12 -0.57 3.62
CA LEU A 54 5.24 0.51 2.63
C LEU A 54 6.17 1.59 3.13
N LEU A 55 7.32 1.79 2.50
CA LEU A 55 8.26 2.83 2.88
C LEU A 55 7.94 4.12 2.14
N LYS A 56 7.66 5.21 2.86
CA LYS A 56 7.47 6.52 2.23
C LYS A 56 8.79 6.99 1.59
N LYS A 57 8.76 7.30 0.29
CA LYS A 57 9.92 7.73 -0.54
C LYS A 57 9.70 9.09 -1.17
N GLY A 58 9.16 10.02 -0.39
CA GLY A 58 8.81 11.38 -0.83
C GLY A 58 7.40 11.79 -0.39
N PRO A 59 6.89 12.92 -0.91
CA PRO A 59 5.61 13.46 -0.45
C PRO A 59 4.40 12.61 -0.83
N ARG A 60 4.43 11.89 -1.97
CA ARG A 60 3.29 11.12 -2.51
C ARG A 60 3.69 9.79 -3.13
N THR A 61 4.84 9.26 -2.76
CA THR A 61 5.43 8.05 -3.33
C THR A 61 5.82 7.10 -2.21
N TYR A 62 5.54 5.83 -2.43
CA TYR A 62 5.78 4.76 -1.47
C TYR A 62 6.42 3.58 -2.19
N GLN A 63 7.34 2.91 -1.52
CA GLN A 63 7.96 1.69 -1.98
C GLN A 63 7.38 0.52 -1.20
N LEU A 64 6.83 -0.47 -1.90
CA LEU A 64 6.47 -1.75 -1.32
C LEU A 64 7.73 -2.46 -0.84
N SER A 65 7.79 -2.70 0.45
CA SER A 65 8.85 -3.49 1.06
C SER A 65 8.49 -4.96 0.91
N VAL A 66 9.28 -5.68 0.12
CA VAL A 66 9.16 -7.14 0.01
C VAL A 66 9.83 -7.72 1.25
N VAL A 67 9.14 -7.69 2.38
CA VAL A 67 9.52 -8.56 3.50
C VAL A 67 8.87 -9.91 3.21
N MET A 68 9.71 -10.87 2.79
CA MET A 68 9.34 -12.28 2.61
C MET A 68 8.73 -12.86 3.88
#